data_AF-A0A935J9C9-F1
#
_entry.id   AF-A0A935J9C9-F1
#
_cell.length_a   1.000
_cell.length_b   1.000
_cell.length_c   1.000
_cell.angle_alpha   90.00
_cell.angle_beta   90.00
_cell.angle_gamma   90.00
#
_symmetry.space_group_name_H-M   'P 1'
#
loop_
_entity.id
_entity.type
_entity.pdbx_description
1 polymer ?
#
loop_
_entity_poly.entity_id
_entity_poly.type
_entity_poly.pdbx_seq_one_letter_code
_entity_poly.pdbx_strand_id
1 'polypeptide(L)'
;MDLKLIHDLIRFFLQKEQSGWFSPEELDNLLDQAQWVLFNQLKPNYAKDQYARDALSIFSTPFTYTSTAAGLVQLPVNPSVSPCYEHLLSIFTQYWDNNQGRIRTNEIHVYNEDELARRLDSQILAPSITQPIGYEPRPGQVQLFPETEISGKGFYLRRPIKPVFAYTQSGLTIAYNQAGSTQLEWQRSQINKIIILTLQMAGVNVSEQMIIEWSEAKLQTQP
;
A
#
# COMPACT_ATOMS: atom_id res chain seq x y z
N MET A 1 -1.56 -17.99 -3.82
CA MET A 1 -2.24 -18.34 -5.08
C MET A 1 -1.38 -17.76 -6.17
N ASP A 2 -1.01 -18.55 -7.19
CA ASP A 2 -0.15 -18.07 -8.27
C ASP A 2 -0.95 -17.20 -9.25
N LEU A 3 -0.34 -16.16 -9.80
CA LEU A 3 -0.96 -15.21 -10.73
C LEU A 3 -1.60 -15.92 -11.93
N LYS A 4 -0.99 -17.00 -12.43
CA LYS A 4 -1.56 -17.84 -13.49
C LYS A 4 -2.95 -18.36 -13.12
N LEU A 5 -3.11 -18.88 -11.91
CA LEU A 5 -4.39 -19.45 -11.46
C LEU A 5 -5.46 -18.37 -11.30
N ILE A 6 -5.05 -17.16 -10.90
CA ILE A 6 -5.92 -15.99 -10.80
C ILE A 6 -6.41 -15.55 -12.19
N HIS A 7 -5.50 -15.45 -13.17
CA HIS A 7 -5.85 -15.12 -14.55
C HIS A 7 -6.76 -16.17 -15.19
N ASP A 8 -6.44 -17.46 -15.00
CA ASP A 8 -7.24 -18.57 -15.51
C ASP A 8 -8.66 -18.56 -14.92
N LEU A 9 -8.79 -18.26 -13.63
CA LEU A 9 -10.08 -18.12 -12.94
C LEU A 9 -10.88 -16.96 -13.51
N ILE A 10 -10.27 -15.77 -13.61
CA ILE A 10 -10.96 -14.57 -14.10
C ILE A 10 -11.42 -14.77 -15.55
N ARG A 11 -10.57 -15.35 -16.40
CA ARG A 11 -10.93 -15.71 -17.78
C ARG A 11 -12.08 -16.70 -17.84
N PHE A 12 -12.11 -17.71 -16.96
CA PHE A 12 -13.19 -18.68 -16.93
C PHE A 12 -14.54 -18.03 -16.64
N PHE A 13 -14.61 -17.15 -15.63
CA PHE A 13 -15.85 -16.43 -15.31
C PHE A 13 -16.23 -15.43 -16.39
N LEU A 14 -15.27 -14.71 -16.96
CA LEU A 14 -15.52 -13.78 -18.06
C LEU A 14 -16.08 -14.50 -19.28
N GLN A 15 -15.42 -15.56 -19.76
CA GLN A 15 -15.89 -16.34 -20.92
C GLN A 15 -17.26 -16.98 -20.70
N LYS A 16 -17.59 -17.33 -19.46
CA LYS A 16 -18.89 -17.91 -19.11
C LYS A 16 -20.02 -16.88 -19.22
N GLU A 17 -19.79 -15.65 -18.77
CA GLU A 17 -20.83 -14.61 -18.66
C GLU A 17 -20.85 -13.64 -19.86
N GLN A 18 -19.69 -13.42 -20.48
CA GLN A 18 -19.50 -12.55 -21.63
C GLN A 18 -18.60 -13.24 -22.65
N SER A 19 -19.06 -13.41 -23.89
CA SER A 19 -18.28 -14.05 -24.96
C SER A 19 -17.14 -13.17 -25.52
N GLY A 20 -16.57 -12.28 -24.71
CA GLY A 20 -15.48 -11.37 -25.06
C GLY A 20 -14.09 -11.91 -24.71
N TRP A 21 -13.09 -11.56 -25.51
CA TRP A 21 -11.69 -11.85 -25.22
C TRP A 21 -11.03 -10.64 -24.55
N PHE A 22 -10.48 -10.84 -23.35
CA PHE A 22 -9.65 -9.85 -22.67
C PHE A 22 -8.17 -10.23 -22.82
N SER A 23 -7.36 -9.28 -23.26
CA SER A 23 -5.92 -9.46 -23.32
C SER A 23 -5.32 -9.61 -21.90
N PRO A 24 -4.18 -10.31 -21.75
CA PRO A 24 -3.49 -10.40 -20.46
C PRO A 24 -3.19 -9.03 -19.83
N GLU A 25 -2.80 -8.05 -20.66
CA GLU A 25 -2.46 -6.70 -20.20
C GLU A 25 -3.68 -5.91 -19.68
N GLU A 26 -4.84 -6.08 -20.32
CA GLU A 26 -6.10 -5.51 -19.82
C GLU A 26 -6.50 -6.10 -18.48
N LEU A 27 -6.32 -7.42 -18.31
CA LEU A 27 -6.55 -8.09 -17.03
C LEU A 27 -5.59 -7.62 -15.95
N ASP A 28 -4.31 -7.41 -16.27
CA ASP A 28 -3.32 -6.84 -15.34
C ASP A 28 -3.73 -5.44 -14.87
N ASN A 29 -4.22 -4.60 -15.79
CA ASN A 29 -4.72 -3.26 -15.47
C ASN A 29 -5.98 -3.30 -14.58
N LEU A 30 -6.91 -4.22 -14.85
CA LEU A 30 -8.10 -4.40 -14.02
C LEU A 30 -7.76 -4.95 -12.63
N LEU A 31 -6.77 -5.84 -12.54
CA LEU A 31 -6.25 -6.34 -11.27
C LEU A 31 -5.58 -5.23 -10.45
N ASP A 32 -4.76 -4.38 -11.07
CA ASP A 32 -4.15 -3.22 -10.40
C ASP A 32 -5.21 -2.27 -9.84
N GLN A 33 -6.25 -1.98 -10.63
CA GLN A 33 -7.36 -1.14 -10.17
C GLN A 33 -8.15 -1.80 -9.03
N ALA A 34 -8.41 -3.10 -9.09
CA ALA A 34 -9.10 -3.83 -8.03
C ALA A 34 -8.29 -3.86 -6.72
N GLN A 35 -6.97 -4.06 -6.79
CA GLN A 35 -6.09 -3.95 -5.63
C GLN A 35 -6.14 -2.55 -5.04
N TRP A 36 -6.17 -1.52 -5.88
CA TRP A 36 -6.24 -0.13 -5.46
C TRP A 36 -7.55 0.20 -4.74
N VAL A 37 -8.68 -0.29 -5.26
CA VAL A 37 -9.99 -0.14 -4.62
C VAL A 37 -9.99 -0.81 -3.24
N LEU A 38 -9.50 -2.04 -3.13
CA LEU A 38 -9.43 -2.74 -1.84
C LEU A 38 -8.52 -2.00 -0.85
N PHE A 39 -7.37 -1.51 -1.32
CA PHE A 39 -6.44 -0.74 -0.50
C PHE A 39 -7.11 0.51 0.08
N ASN A 40 -7.84 1.27 -0.74
CA ASN A 40 -8.53 2.48 -0.29
C ASN A 40 -9.69 2.18 0.68
N GLN A 41 -10.36 1.03 0.54
CA GLN A 41 -11.40 0.60 1.48
C GLN A 41 -10.82 0.24 2.85
N LEU A 42 -9.65 -0.39 2.91
CA LEU A 42 -9.02 -0.84 4.15
C LEU A 42 -8.24 0.27 4.87
N LYS A 43 -7.68 1.22 4.11
CA LYS A 43 -6.89 2.36 4.61
C LYS A 43 -7.50 3.08 5.83
N PRO A 44 -8.77 3.54 5.82
CA PRO A 44 -9.34 4.29 6.94
C PRO A 44 -9.49 3.48 8.24
N ASN A 45 -9.56 2.15 8.13
CA ASN A 45 -9.74 1.26 9.28
C ASN A 45 -8.44 0.64 9.78
N TYR A 46 -7.30 0.99 9.17
CA TYR A 46 -5.99 0.41 9.50
C TYR A 46 -5.64 0.49 10.99
N ALA A 47 -5.90 1.65 11.62
CA ALA A 47 -5.60 1.87 13.04
C ALA A 47 -6.68 1.35 14.00
N LYS A 48 -7.87 1.00 13.49
CA LYS A 48 -9.05 0.66 14.29
C LYS A 48 -9.28 -0.85 14.36
N ASP A 49 -9.12 -1.53 13.22
CA ASP A 49 -9.48 -2.93 13.07
C ASP A 49 -8.24 -3.81 12.90
N GLN A 50 -8.18 -4.91 13.66
CA GLN A 50 -7.12 -5.90 13.54
C GLN A 50 -7.08 -6.53 12.13
N TYR A 51 -8.24 -6.77 11.53
CA TYR A 51 -8.34 -7.33 10.18
C TYR A 51 -7.72 -6.41 9.12
N ALA A 52 -8.04 -5.12 9.16
CA ALA A 52 -7.49 -4.14 8.22
C ALA A 52 -5.98 -3.95 8.42
N ARG A 53 -5.54 -3.96 9.69
CA ARG A 53 -4.12 -3.92 10.04
C ARG A 53 -3.35 -5.11 9.47
N ASP A 54 -3.86 -6.33 9.67
CA ASP A 54 -3.19 -7.55 9.20
C ASP A 54 -3.14 -7.59 7.67
N ALA A 55 -4.24 -7.22 6.99
CA ALA A 55 -4.32 -7.17 5.53
C ALA A 55 -3.35 -6.15 4.90
N LEU A 56 -3.15 -4.99 5.53
CA LEU A 56 -2.28 -3.92 5.01
C LEU A 56 -0.85 -3.97 5.57
N SER A 57 -0.55 -4.86 6.53
CA SER A 57 0.75 -4.95 7.21
C SER A 57 1.94 -5.11 6.25
N ILE A 58 1.75 -5.85 5.14
CA ILE A 58 2.77 -6.06 4.10
C ILE A 58 3.15 -4.79 3.32
N PHE A 59 2.26 -3.80 3.35
CA PHE A 59 2.48 -2.49 2.73
C PHE A 59 3.04 -1.45 3.71
N SER A 60 3.13 -1.78 5.00
CA SER A 60 3.74 -0.90 5.99
C SER A 60 5.26 -0.99 5.90
N THR A 61 5.89 0.08 5.42
CA THR A 61 7.34 0.17 5.29
C THR A 61 7.91 1.12 6.34
N PRO A 62 8.88 0.69 7.16
CA PRO A 62 9.64 1.60 8.01
C PRO A 62 10.56 2.46 7.15
N PHE A 63 10.68 3.74 7.49
CA PHE A 63 11.66 4.63 6.88
C PHE A 63 12.45 5.37 7.95
N THR A 64 13.69 5.68 7.62
CA THR A 64 14.55 6.56 8.42
C THR A 64 14.72 7.85 7.65
N TYR A 65 14.64 8.99 8.33
CA TYR A 65 14.82 10.29 7.70
C TYR A 65 15.78 11.15 8.50
N THR A 66 16.43 12.06 7.78
CA THR A 66 17.10 13.23 8.34
C THR A 66 16.51 14.42 7.59
N SER A 67 15.84 15.32 8.31
CA SER A 67 15.26 16.51 7.70
C SER A 67 16.35 17.45 7.22
N THR A 68 16.05 18.29 6.22
CA THR A 68 16.97 19.35 5.82
C THR A 68 17.09 20.41 6.93
N ALA A 69 18.03 21.35 6.79
CA ALA A 69 18.14 22.51 7.68
C ALA A 69 16.86 23.37 7.75
N ALA A 70 15.92 23.20 6.80
CA ALA A 70 14.59 23.83 6.81
C ALA A 70 13.50 22.95 7.45
N GLY A 71 13.86 21.83 8.10
CA GLY A 71 12.91 20.90 8.70
C GLY A 71 12.15 20.03 7.70
N LEU A 72 12.53 20.00 6.42
CA LEU A 72 11.79 19.27 5.38
C LEU A 72 12.21 17.81 5.29
N VAL A 73 11.25 16.90 5.37
CA VAL A 73 11.40 15.46 5.14
C VAL A 73 10.76 15.10 3.81
N GLN A 74 11.52 14.46 2.93
CA GLN A 74 11.05 14.00 1.62
C GLN A 74 10.89 12.49 1.64
N LEU A 75 9.68 12.02 1.33
CA LEU A 75 9.36 10.62 1.13
C LEU A 75 9.37 10.29 -0.38
N PRO A 76 9.61 9.03 -0.76
CA PRO A 76 9.61 8.61 -2.15
C PRO A 76 8.18 8.67 -2.72
N VAL A 77 7.83 9.77 -3.38
CA VAL A 77 6.49 10.01 -3.99
C VAL A 77 6.40 9.63 -5.46
N ASN A 78 7.51 9.19 -6.07
CA ASN A 78 7.55 8.93 -7.49
C ASN A 78 6.87 7.57 -7.80
N PRO A 79 5.81 7.54 -8.63
CA PRO A 79 5.13 6.29 -9.01
C PRO A 79 6.04 5.28 -9.74
N SER A 80 7.16 5.74 -10.30
CA SER A 80 8.17 4.90 -10.97
C SER A 80 9.22 4.33 -10.02
N VAL A 81 9.18 4.67 -8.73
CA VAL A 81 10.14 4.21 -7.72
C VAL A 81 9.40 3.34 -6.71
N SER A 82 9.86 2.10 -6.54
CA SER A 82 9.37 1.21 -5.49
C SER A 82 10.34 1.28 -4.29
N PRO A 83 9.87 1.56 -3.06
CA PRO A 83 8.49 1.74 -2.62
C PRO A 83 7.94 3.17 -2.83
N CYS A 84 6.76 3.29 -3.45
CA CYS A 84 6.05 4.57 -3.60
C CYS A 84 5.19 4.84 -2.35
N TYR A 85 5.41 5.99 -1.71
CA TYR A 85 4.62 6.51 -0.59
C TYR A 85 3.15 6.71 -1.02
N GLU A 86 2.23 6.34 -0.13
CA GLU A 86 0.81 6.59 -0.29
C GLU A 86 0.18 7.27 0.94
N HIS A 87 0.48 6.77 2.14
CA HIS A 87 -0.12 7.31 3.36
C HIS A 87 0.82 7.23 4.56
N LEU A 88 1.05 8.35 5.24
CA LEU A 88 1.82 8.39 6.48
C LEU A 88 1.01 7.75 7.62
N LEU A 89 1.62 6.81 8.34
CA LEU A 89 1.02 6.21 9.53
C LEU A 89 1.47 6.93 10.79
N SER A 90 2.79 7.08 10.93
CA SER A 90 3.38 7.71 12.10
C SER A 90 4.78 8.18 11.79
N ILE A 91 5.21 9.25 12.46
CA ILE A 91 6.56 9.76 12.40
C ILE A 91 7.02 10.08 13.83
N PHE A 92 8.27 9.80 14.13
CA PHE A 92 8.86 10.05 15.44
C PHE A 92 10.31 10.48 15.31
N THR A 93 10.71 11.43 16.14
CA THR A 93 12.10 11.90 16.24
C THR A 93 12.89 11.03 17.21
N GLN A 94 14.19 10.94 16.98
CA GLN A 94 15.13 10.34 17.91
C GLN A 94 16.18 11.38 18.30
N TYR A 95 16.33 11.63 19.60
CA TYR A 95 17.37 12.52 20.12
C TYR A 95 18.18 11.83 21.22
N TRP A 96 19.45 12.22 21.32
CA TRP A 96 20.35 11.73 22.35
C TRP A 96 20.18 12.54 23.63
N ASP A 97 19.82 11.88 24.72
CA ASP A 97 19.72 12.51 26.05
C ASP A 97 21.06 12.39 26.78
N ASN A 98 21.79 13.51 26.87
CA ASN A 98 23.09 13.59 27.54
C ASN A 98 23.03 13.26 29.04
N ASN A 99 21.88 13.45 29.69
CA ASN A 99 21.76 13.24 31.13
C ASN A 99 21.60 11.75 31.49
N GLN A 100 21.05 10.95 30.58
CA GLN A 100 20.76 9.54 30.81
C GLN A 100 21.57 8.59 29.91
N GLY A 101 22.33 9.14 28.96
CA GLY A 101 23.19 8.38 28.05
C GLY A 101 22.42 7.42 27.14
N ARG A 102 21.21 7.79 26.71
CA ARG A 102 20.30 6.94 25.91
C ARG A 102 19.61 7.74 24.80
N ILE A 103 19.25 7.04 23.73
CA ILE A 103 18.39 7.58 22.67
C ILE A 103 16.95 7.57 23.17
N ARG A 104 16.32 8.75 23.18
CA ARG A 104 14.89 8.91 23.42
C ARG A 104 14.16 9.06 22.10
N THR A 105 12.97 8.48 22.04
CA THR A 105 12.08 8.55 20.89
C THR A 105 10.83 9.33 21.30
N ASN A 106 10.55 10.42 20.60
CA ASN A 106 9.33 11.20 20.82
C ASN A 106 8.47 11.19 19.56
N GLU A 107 7.18 10.98 19.75
CA GLU A 107 6.19 11.01 18.67
C GLU A 107 6.03 12.43 18.13
N ILE A 108 5.89 12.54 16.81
CA ILE A 108 5.60 13.78 16.13
C ILE A 108 4.14 13.75 15.74
N HIS A 109 3.40 14.71 16.26
CA HIS A 109 2.02 14.92 15.87
C HIS A 109 2.00 15.76 14.59
N VAL A 110 1.33 15.24 13.56
CA VAL A 110 1.09 15.96 12.31
C VAL A 110 -0.23 16.71 12.46
N TYR A 111 -0.18 18.03 12.41
CA TYR A 111 -1.34 18.91 12.53
C TYR A 111 -1.81 19.36 11.14
N ASN A 112 -3.08 19.74 11.05
CA ASN A 112 -3.60 20.44 9.88
C ASN A 112 -3.10 21.90 9.86
N GLU A 113 -3.33 22.56 8.74
CA GLU A 113 -2.94 23.95 8.47
C GLU A 113 -3.52 24.93 9.51
N ASP A 114 -4.77 24.70 9.91
CA ASP A 114 -5.48 25.58 10.84
C ASP A 114 -4.93 25.48 12.27
N GLU A 115 -4.64 24.26 12.74
CA GLU A 115 -4.07 24.06 14.08
C GLU A 115 -2.58 24.42 14.13
N LEU A 116 -1.86 24.32 13.00
CA LEU A 116 -0.45 24.67 12.91
C LEU A 116 -0.21 26.12 13.36
N ALA A 117 -1.00 27.08 12.85
CA ALA A 117 -0.86 28.49 13.22
C ALA A 117 -1.03 28.71 14.72
N ARG A 118 -2.03 28.06 15.33
CA ARG A 118 -2.28 28.12 16.78
C ARG A 118 -1.14 27.49 17.60
N ARG A 119 -0.53 26.42 17.09
CA ARG A 119 0.58 25.73 17.76
C ARG A 119 1.87 26.53 17.69
N LEU A 120 2.15 27.16 16.55
CA LEU A 120 3.34 28.00 16.38
C LEU A 120 3.32 29.25 17.27
N ASP A 121 2.14 29.83 17.53
CA ASP A 121 1.98 30.99 18.42
C ASP A 121 1.90 30.61 19.92
N SER A 122 1.78 29.31 20.24
CA SER A 122 1.64 28.85 21.63
C SER A 122 2.97 28.93 22.39
N GLN A 123 3.00 29.73 23.45
CA GLN A 123 4.16 29.83 24.34
C GLN A 123 4.28 28.64 25.32
N ILE A 124 3.18 27.92 25.58
CA ILE A 124 3.15 26.81 26.54
C ILE A 124 3.62 25.51 25.88
N LEU A 125 3.29 25.33 24.59
CA LEU A 125 3.61 24.14 23.81
C LEU A 125 4.39 24.54 22.55
N ALA A 126 5.42 25.36 22.74
CA ALA A 126 6.28 25.81 21.64
C ALA A 126 7.06 24.62 21.04
N PRO A 127 7.13 24.50 19.71
CA PRO A 127 7.91 23.44 19.06
C PRO A 127 9.38 23.53 19.41
N SER A 128 9.99 22.40 19.74
CA SER A 128 11.41 22.29 20.06
C SER A 128 12.02 21.06 19.42
N ILE A 129 13.35 20.95 19.41
CA ILE A 129 14.07 19.79 18.85
C ILE A 129 13.63 18.48 19.53
N THR A 130 13.31 18.55 20.82
CA THR A 130 12.86 17.39 21.60
C THR A 130 11.36 17.12 21.44
N GLN A 131 10.54 18.14 21.17
CA GLN A 131 9.11 18.01 20.90
C GLN A 131 8.75 18.70 19.58
N PRO A 132 9.08 18.10 18.44
CA PRO A 132 8.76 18.67 17.16
C PRO A 132 7.29 18.45 16.80
N ILE A 133 6.76 19.36 16.00
CA ILE A 133 5.45 19.21 15.36
C ILE A 133 5.64 19.07 13.86
N GLY A 134 4.74 18.33 13.21
CA GLY A 134 4.76 18.11 11.78
C GLY A 134 3.56 18.76 11.09
N TYR A 135 3.75 19.09 9.82
CA TYR A 135 2.71 19.47 8.87
C TYR A 135 3.02 18.80 7.52
N GLU A 136 2.00 18.33 6.80
CA GLU A 136 2.17 17.73 5.48
C GLU A 136 1.71 18.72 4.39
N PRO A 137 2.59 19.60 3.88
CA PRO A 137 2.22 20.57 2.84
C PRO A 137 1.81 19.91 1.52
N ARG A 138 2.34 18.73 1.24
CA ARG A 138 2.08 17.95 0.03
C ARG A 138 2.21 16.47 0.38
N PRO A 139 1.50 15.58 -0.34
CA PRO A 139 1.66 14.14 -0.17
C PRO A 139 3.15 13.76 -0.24
N GLY A 140 3.64 13.16 0.84
CA GLY A 140 5.01 12.67 0.95
C GLY A 140 6.08 13.74 1.18
N GLN A 141 5.66 14.95 1.54
CA GLN A 141 6.54 15.96 2.10
C GLN A 141 6.03 16.31 3.49
N VAL A 142 6.86 16.07 4.51
CA VAL A 142 6.53 16.47 5.88
C VAL A 142 7.47 17.59 6.29
N GLN A 143 6.92 18.75 6.60
CA GLN A 143 7.66 19.86 7.19
C GLN A 143 7.60 19.74 8.71
N LEU A 144 8.76 19.74 9.34
CA LEU A 144 8.92 19.69 10.79
C LEU A 144 9.25 21.07 11.33
N PHE A 145 8.69 21.38 12.49
CA PHE A 145 9.02 22.56 13.28
C PHE A 145 9.59 22.11 14.63
N PRO A 146 10.67 22.75 15.12
CA PRO A 146 11.37 23.92 14.55
C PRO A 146 12.14 23.57 13.26
N GLU A 147 12.31 24.56 12.37
CA GLU A 147 13.02 24.43 11.08
C GLU A 147 14.51 24.17 11.31
N THR A 148 14.83 22.93 11.67
CA THR A 148 16.15 22.46 12.04
C THR A 148 16.32 21.03 11.55
N GLU A 149 17.57 20.57 11.48
CA GLU A 149 17.88 19.19 11.15
C GLU A 149 17.49 18.27 12.32
N ILE A 150 16.53 17.39 12.07
CA ILE A 150 15.97 16.43 13.00
C ILE A 150 16.01 15.06 12.32
N SER A 151 16.58 14.08 13.02
CA SER A 151 16.60 12.70 12.56
C SER A 151 15.53 11.89 13.28
N GLY A 152 14.93 10.96 12.55
CA GLY A 152 13.87 10.14 13.10
C GLY A 152 13.57 8.94 12.24
N LYS A 153 12.52 8.24 12.63
CA LYS A 153 11.96 7.16 11.84
C LYS A 153 10.45 7.31 11.76
N GLY A 154 9.86 6.62 10.82
CA GLY A 154 8.43 6.56 10.70
C GLY A 154 7.99 5.33 9.97
N PHE A 155 6.68 5.24 9.80
CA PHE A 155 6.01 4.20 9.05
C PHE A 155 5.07 4.86 8.06
N TYR A 156 5.06 4.37 6.83
CA TYR A 156 4.07 4.73 5.84
C TYR A 156 3.54 3.47 5.16
N LEU A 157 2.33 3.57 4.63
CA LEU A 157 1.79 2.60 3.69
C LEU A 157 2.28 2.94 2.28
N ARG A 158 2.84 1.94 1.62
CA ARG A 158 3.22 2.01 0.20
C ARG A 158 2.07 1.55 -0.69
N ARG A 159 2.05 2.02 -1.93
CA ARG A 159 1.14 1.48 -2.95
C ARG A 159 1.50 0.01 -3.27
N PRO A 160 0.50 -0.89 -3.47
CA PRO A 160 0.74 -2.23 -3.99
C PRO A 160 1.44 -2.22 -5.36
N ILE A 161 2.34 -3.16 -5.62
CA ILE A 161 3.00 -3.27 -6.93
C ILE A 161 1.98 -3.80 -7.95
N LYS A 162 1.99 -3.19 -9.16
CA LYS A 162 1.17 -3.65 -10.28
C LYS A 162 1.55 -5.10 -10.66
N PRO A 163 0.57 -6.03 -10.71
CA PRO A 163 0.80 -7.36 -11.22
C PRO A 163 1.03 -7.29 -12.73
N VAL A 164 1.96 -8.11 -13.20
CA VAL A 164 2.30 -8.22 -14.62
C VAL A 164 2.35 -9.70 -14.92
N PHE A 165 1.46 -10.14 -15.80
CA PHE A 165 1.47 -11.48 -16.34
C PHE A 165 2.42 -11.54 -17.53
N ALA A 166 3.67 -11.94 -17.28
CA ALA A 166 4.63 -12.17 -18.35
C ALA A 166 4.35 -13.52 -19.02
N TYR A 167 4.25 -13.50 -20.34
CA TYR A 167 4.04 -14.69 -21.15
C TYR A 167 4.94 -14.69 -22.37
N THR A 168 5.26 -15.89 -22.86
CA THR A 168 5.85 -16.09 -24.18
C THR A 168 4.78 -16.72 -25.08
N GLN A 169 4.55 -16.11 -26.24
CA GLN A 169 3.62 -16.65 -27.23
C GLN A 169 4.41 -17.42 -28.28
N SER A 170 4.06 -18.70 -28.47
CA SER A 170 4.53 -19.49 -29.60
C SER A 170 3.30 -20.01 -30.36
N GLY A 171 2.91 -19.29 -31.42
CA GLY A 171 1.67 -19.57 -32.15
C GLY A 171 0.41 -19.24 -31.33
N LEU A 172 -0.50 -20.21 -31.17
CA LEU A 172 -1.75 -20.08 -30.41
C LEU A 172 -1.59 -20.38 -28.90
N THR A 173 -0.44 -20.89 -28.48
CA THR A 173 -0.20 -21.29 -27.08
C THR A 173 0.51 -20.16 -26.34
N ILE A 174 -0.12 -19.71 -25.25
CA ILE A 174 0.45 -18.75 -24.32
C ILE A 174 1.14 -19.54 -23.21
N ALA A 175 2.47 -19.50 -23.16
CA ALA A 175 3.26 -20.10 -22.08
C ALA A 175 3.54 -19.05 -21.00
N TYR A 176 3.16 -19.36 -19.76
CA TYR A 176 3.39 -18.49 -18.61
C TYR A 176 4.88 -18.43 -18.25
N ASN A 177 5.43 -17.22 -18.11
CA ASN A 177 6.80 -17.01 -17.67
C ASN A 177 6.82 -16.49 -16.23
N GLN A 178 7.07 -17.40 -15.29
CA GLN A 178 7.13 -17.07 -13.86
C GLN A 178 8.25 -16.08 -13.51
N ALA A 179 9.40 -16.11 -14.22
CA ALA A 179 10.55 -15.27 -13.92
C ALA A 179 10.35 -13.79 -14.33
N GLY A 180 9.50 -13.54 -15.32
CA GLY A 180 9.15 -12.18 -15.75
C GLY A 180 7.88 -11.63 -15.10
N SER A 181 7.14 -12.45 -14.35
CA SER A 181 5.84 -12.07 -13.80
C SER A 181 5.95 -11.48 -12.40
N THR A 182 5.20 -10.42 -12.12
CA THR A 182 5.09 -9.84 -10.76
C THR A 182 3.81 -10.34 -10.10
N GLN A 183 3.96 -11.00 -8.95
CA GLN A 183 2.85 -11.58 -8.19
C GLN A 183 2.07 -10.54 -7.41
N LEU A 184 0.83 -10.87 -7.03
CA LEU A 184 0.09 -10.08 -6.04
C LEU A 184 0.77 -10.23 -4.66
N GLU A 185 1.11 -9.10 -4.04
CA GLU A 185 1.74 -9.06 -2.72
C GLU A 185 0.75 -9.26 -1.56
N TRP A 186 -0.53 -9.49 -1.84
CA TRP A 186 -1.56 -9.59 -0.83
C TRP A 186 -1.55 -10.94 -0.10
N GLN A 187 -1.98 -10.92 1.17
CA GLN A 187 -2.21 -12.16 1.92
C GLN A 187 -3.30 -13.00 1.23
N ARG A 188 -3.16 -14.33 1.29
CA ARG A 188 -4.05 -15.29 0.61
C ARG A 188 -5.54 -15.07 0.92
N SER A 189 -5.88 -14.63 2.13
CA SER A 189 -7.26 -14.32 2.54
C SER A 189 -7.88 -13.14 1.77
N GLN A 190 -7.07 -12.21 1.28
CA GLN A 190 -7.55 -11.03 0.54
C GLN A 190 -7.61 -11.27 -0.97
N ILE A 191 -6.91 -12.29 -1.50
CA ILE A 191 -6.85 -12.56 -2.94
C ILE A 191 -8.25 -12.81 -3.52
N ASN A 192 -9.11 -13.55 -2.82
CA ASN A 192 -10.47 -13.81 -3.27
C ASN A 192 -11.30 -12.52 -3.39
N LYS A 193 -11.12 -11.58 -2.47
CA LYS A 193 -11.81 -10.28 -2.51
C LYS A 193 -11.34 -9.44 -3.70
N ILE A 194 -10.03 -9.49 -4.01
CA ILE A 194 -9.48 -8.81 -5.18
C ILE A 194 -10.07 -9.40 -6.46
N ILE A 195 -10.14 -10.72 -6.57
CA ILE A 195 -10.76 -11.40 -7.71
C ILE A 195 -12.21 -10.96 -7.90
N ILE A 196 -13.00 -10.92 -6.83
CA ILE A 196 -14.40 -10.46 -6.88
C ILE A 196 -14.48 -9.02 -7.37
N LEU A 197 -13.65 -8.13 -6.81
CA LEU A 197 -13.60 -6.73 -7.23
C LEU A 197 -13.20 -6.62 -8.71
N THR A 198 -12.22 -7.38 -9.17
CA THR A 198 -11.82 -7.41 -10.59
C THR A 198 -12.98 -7.86 -11.48
N LEU A 199 -13.72 -8.90 -11.10
CA LEU A 199 -14.87 -9.39 -11.85
C LEU A 199 -16.02 -8.36 -11.86
N GLN A 200 -16.28 -7.69 -10.74
CA GLN A 200 -17.25 -6.60 -10.66
C GLN A 200 -16.88 -5.42 -11.56
N MET A 201 -15.59 -5.05 -11.59
CA MET A 201 -15.07 -4.00 -12.48
C MET A 201 -15.15 -4.40 -13.95
N ALA A 202 -15.03 -5.69 -14.26
CA ALA A 202 -15.27 -6.24 -15.59
C ALA A 202 -16.77 -6.41 -15.93
N GLY A 203 -17.68 -5.99 -15.05
CA GLY A 203 -19.12 -6.02 -15.27
C GLY A 203 -19.78 -7.38 -15.02
N VAL A 204 -19.11 -8.29 -14.31
CA VAL A 204 -19.66 -9.60 -13.93
C VAL A 204 -20.00 -9.62 -12.45
N ASN A 205 -21.25 -9.92 -12.11
CA ASN A 205 -21.67 -10.09 -10.72
C ASN A 205 -21.50 -11.56 -10.32
N VAL A 206 -20.48 -11.85 -9.49
CA VAL A 206 -20.17 -13.21 -9.04
C VAL A 206 -20.23 -13.25 -7.52
N SER A 207 -20.93 -14.25 -6.97
CA SER A 207 -20.98 -14.50 -5.52
C SER A 207 -19.69 -15.16 -5.01
N GLU A 208 -19.24 -14.80 -3.81
CA GLU A 208 -18.03 -15.34 -3.17
C GLU A 208 -18.06 -16.87 -3.01
N GLN A 209 -19.26 -17.45 -2.79
CA GLN A 209 -19.46 -18.90 -2.64
C GLN A 209 -19.07 -19.69 -3.91
N MET A 210 -19.39 -19.16 -5.09
CA MET A 210 -19.07 -19.80 -6.37
C MET A 210 -17.55 -19.81 -6.67
N ILE A 211 -16.81 -18.84 -6.14
CA ILE A 211 -15.35 -18.77 -6.27
C ILE A 211 -14.68 -19.77 -5.34
N ILE A 212 -15.20 -19.94 -4.13
CA ILE A 212 -14.72 -20.94 -3.17
C ILE A 212 -14.90 -22.35 -3.75
N GLU A 213 -16.10 -22.68 -4.25
CA GLU A 213 -16.39 -23.99 -4.87
C GLU A 213 -15.46 -24.31 -6.05
N TRP A 214 -15.13 -23.33 -6.90
CA TRP A 214 -14.19 -23.52 -8.00
C TRP A 214 -12.75 -23.69 -7.52
N SER A 215 -12.35 -22.93 -6.48
CA SER A 215 -11.01 -23.04 -5.89
C SER A 215 -10.77 -24.41 -5.24
N GLU A 216 -11.78 -24.97 -4.58
CA GLU A 216 -11.76 -26.30 -3.97
C GLU A 216 -11.75 -27.40 -5.03
N ALA A 217 -12.55 -27.25 -6.09
CA ALA A 217 -12.59 -28.19 -7.20
C ALA A 217 -11.24 -28.31 -7.92
N LYS A 218 -10.50 -27.20 -8.06
CA LYS A 218 -9.16 -27.22 -8.69
C LYS A 218 -8.07 -27.76 -7.78
N LEU A 219 -8.16 -27.54 -6.47
CA LEU A 219 -7.26 -28.13 -5.46
C LEU A 219 -7.37 -29.66 -5.40
N GLN A 220 -8.55 -30.24 -5.63
CA GLN A 220 -8.72 -31.70 -5.72
C GLN A 220 -8.19 -32.32 -7.02
N THR A 221 -8.12 -31.55 -8.11
CA THR A 221 -7.64 -32.04 -9.41
C THR A 221 -6.12 -31.94 -9.62
N GLN A 222 -5.37 -31.44 -8.64
CA GLN A 222 -3.91 -31.52 -8.64
C GLN A 222 -3.46 -32.72 -7.79
N PRO A 223 -2.92 -33.80 -8.39
CA PRO A 223 -2.08 -34.74 -7.65
C PRO A 223 -0.76 -34.10 -7.23
#